data_AF-A0A024FIH1-F1
#
_entry.id   AF-A0A024FIH1-F1
#
_cell.length_a   1.000
_cell.length_b   1.000
_cell.length_c   1.000
_cell.angle_alpha   90.00
_cell.angle_beta   90.00
_cell.angle_gamma   90.00
#
_symmetry.space_group_name_H-M   'P 1'
#
loop_
_entity.id
_entity.type
_entity.pdbx_description
1 polymer ?
#
loop_
_entity_poly.entity_id
_entity_poly.type
_entity_poly.pdbx_seq_one_letter_code
_entity_poly.pdbx_strand_id
1 'polypeptide(L)' 'MKETKFDHQQIEKFYALSKQAGIQIANGEWFGEIKRFFRLGFGYMEIKKLIITLEKLTEILKKSAVNK' A
#
# COMPACT_ATOMS: atom_id res chain seq x y z
N MET A 1 5.95 3.41 23.32
CA MET A 1 5.32 3.39 21.99
C MET A 1 5.49 2.00 21.41
N LYS A 2 4.42 1.34 20.93
CA LYS A 2 4.55 0.04 20.24
C LYS A 2 5.46 0.22 19.03
N GLU A 3 6.46 -0.64 18.88
CA GLU A 3 7.28 -0.69 17.67
C GLU A 3 6.37 -0.76 16.44
N THR A 4 6.50 0.25 15.58
CA THR A 4 5.82 0.27 14.30
C THR A 4 6.50 -0.75 13.40
N LYS A 5 5.84 -1.88 13.13
CA LYS A 5 6.27 -2.89 12.12
C LYS A 5 6.57 -2.33 10.72
N PHE A 6 6.21 -1.07 10.48
CA PHE A 6 6.47 -0.33 9.26
C PHE A 6 7.18 0.98 9.63
N ASP A 7 8.50 0.95 9.54
CA ASP A 7 9.36 2.12 9.46
C ASP A 7 9.42 2.66 8.02
N HIS A 8 10.25 3.68 7.81
CA HIS A 8 10.40 4.33 6.51
C HIS A 8 10.73 3.34 5.37
N GLN A 9 11.61 2.37 5.60
CA GLN A 9 12.02 1.40 4.58
C GLN A 9 10.87 0.47 4.17
N GLN A 10 10.09 -0.05 5.12
CA GLN A 10 8.93 -0.90 4.75
C GLN A 10 7.81 -0.09 4.11
N ILE A 11 7.66 1.20 4.48
CA ILE A 11 6.73 2.12 3.80
C ILE A 11 7.14 2.34 2.34
N GLU A 12 8.42 2.65 2.06
CA GLU A 12 8.91 2.79 0.68
C GLU A 12 8.72 1.48 -0.11
N LYS A 13 9.03 0.33 0.51
CA LYS A 13 8.86 -0.99 -0.09
C LYS A 13 7.40 -1.27 -0.45
N PHE A 14 6.45 -0.87 0.40
CA PHE A 14 5.02 -0.99 0.11
C PHE A 14 4.61 -0.20 -1.14
N TYR A 15 5.02 1.07 -1.25
CA TYR A 15 4.70 1.88 -2.43
C TYR A 15 5.36 1.35 -3.69
N ALA A 16 6.62 0.91 -3.61
CA ALA A 16 7.34 0.33 -4.75
C ALA A 16 6.66 -0.94 -5.26
N LEU A 17 6.33 -1.89 -4.37
CA LEU A 17 5.65 -3.13 -4.73
C LEU A 17 4.23 -2.89 -5.27
N SER A 18 3.49 -1.94 -4.68
CA SER A 18 2.16 -1.57 -5.15
C SER A 18 2.19 -0.98 -6.57
N LYS A 19 3.17 -0.11 -6.84
CA LYS A 19 3.41 0.44 -8.18
C LYS A 19 3.76 -0.66 -9.19
N GLN A 20 4.65 -1.59 -8.82
CA GLN A 20 5.01 -2.73 -9.67
C GLN A 20 3.82 -3.65 -9.97
N ALA A 21 2.90 -3.81 -9.01
CA ALA A 21 1.67 -4.57 -9.18
C ALA A 21 0.57 -3.82 -9.95
N GLY A 22 0.82 -2.59 -10.39
CA GLY A 22 -0.16 -1.76 -11.11
C GLY A 22 -1.34 -1.30 -10.24
N ILE A 23 -1.21 -1.34 -8.91
CA ILE A 23 -2.28 -0.92 -8.00
C ILE A 23 -2.22 0.59 -7.84
N GLN A 24 -3.35 1.25 -8.10
CA GLN A 24 -3.47 2.71 -8.03
C GLN A 24 -3.58 3.17 -6.57
N ILE A 25 -2.45 3.62 -6.02
CA ILE A 25 -2.35 4.14 -4.67
C ILE A 25 -1.79 5.56 -4.70
N ALA A 26 -2.44 6.49 -3.98
CA ALA A 26 -1.92 7.82 -3.74
C ALA A 26 -1.28 7.90 -2.34
N ASN A 27 -0.10 8.50 -2.27
CA ASN A 27 0.63 8.76 -1.02
C ASN A 27 -0.09 9.85 -0.20
N GLY A 28 -0.24 9.62 1.12
CA GLY A 28 -0.84 10.56 2.06
C GLY A 28 -0.21 11.96 2.06
N GLU A 29 1.07 12.09 1.72
CA GLU A 29 1.77 13.39 1.61
C GLU A 29 1.10 14.34 0.61
N TRP A 30 0.41 13.81 -0.40
CA TRP A 30 -0.33 14.62 -1.36
C TRP A 30 -1.56 15.30 -0.75
N PHE A 31 -1.93 14.93 0.48
CA PHE A 31 -3.13 15.38 1.18
C PHE A 31 -2.82 15.95 2.57
N GLY A 32 -1.55 16.28 2.85
CA GLY A 32 -1.11 16.82 4.14
C GLY A 32 -0.97 15.78 5.26
N GLU A 33 -0.95 14.49 4.93
CA GLU A 33 -0.69 13.41 5.88
C GLU A 33 0.75 12.88 5.77
N ILE A 34 1.19 12.11 6.76
CA ILE A 34 2.48 11.40 6.63
C ILE A 34 2.37 10.24 5.63
N LYS A 35 3.51 9.85 5.06
CA LYS A 35 3.61 8.79 4.04
C LYS A 35 3.07 7.40 4.45
N ARG A 36 2.85 7.19 5.75
CA ARG A 36 2.20 5.99 6.30
C ARG A 36 0.73 5.83 5.87
N PHE A 37 0.06 6.94 5.54
CA PHE A 37 -1.32 6.93 5.06
C PHE A 37 -1.36 6.80 3.54
N PHE A 38 -2.37 6.10 3.01
CA PHE A 38 -2.57 5.96 1.57
C PHE A 38 -4.06 5.97 1.21
N ARG A 39 -4.35 6.30 -0.04
CA ARG A 39 -5.70 6.19 -0.63
C ARG A 39 -5.68 5.24 -1.81
N LEU A 40 -6.65 4.32 -1.87
CA LEU A 40 -6.83 3.39 -2.97
C LEU A 40 -7.79 4.00 -4.00
N GLY A 41 -7.35 4.09 -5.26
CA GLY A 41 -8.23 4.45 -6.37
C GLY A 41 -8.99 3.24 -6.88
N PHE A 42 -10.30 3.17 -6.64
CA PHE A 42 -11.14 2.05 -7.11
C PHE A 42 -12.49 2.48 -7.72
N GLY A 43 -12.77 3.78 -7.86
CA GLY A 43 -14.09 4.29 -8.27
C GLY A 43 -14.59 3.81 -9.64
N TYR A 44 -13.70 3.40 -10.54
CA TYR A 44 -14.01 2.83 -11.85
C TYR A 44 -13.68 1.34 -11.97
N MET A 45 -13.42 0.67 -10.85
CA MET A 45 -12.99 -0.73 -10.82
C MET A 45 -14.21 -1.66 -10.67
N GLU A 46 -14.30 -2.67 -11.53
CA GLU A 46 -15.29 -3.73 -11.35
C GLU A 46 -15.08 -4.48 -10.02
N ILE A 47 -16.16 -4.92 -9.38
CA ILE A 47 -16.12 -5.60 -8.07
C ILE A 47 -15.17 -6.80 -8.06
N LYS A 48 -15.19 -7.64 -9.11
CA LYS A 48 -14.27 -8.80 -9.21
C LYS A 48 -12.81 -8.37 -9.23
N LYS A 49 -12.49 -7.29 -9.96
CA LYS A 49 -11.14 -6.73 -10.02
C LYS A 49 -10.74 -6.07 -8.70
N LEU A 50 -11.70 -5.47 -7.97
CA LEU A 50 -11.45 -4.92 -6.64
C LEU A 50 -11.07 -6.01 -5.64
N ILE A 51 -11.76 -7.14 -5.64
CA ILE A 51 -11.42 -8.28 -4.77
C ILE A 51 -9.98 -8.73 -5.02
N ILE A 52 -9.62 -8.98 -6.28
CA ILE A 52 -8.26 -9.39 -6.67
C ILE A 52 -7.23 -8.33 -6.26
N THR A 53 -7.56 -7.05 -6.42
CA THR A 53 -6.68 -5.93 -6.04
C THR A 53 -6.44 -5.88 -4.54
N LEU A 54 -7.48 -6.08 -3.72
CA LEU A 54 -7.38 -6.09 -2.26
C LEU A 54 -6.60 -7.32 -1.74
N GLU A 55 -6.79 -8.48 -2.35
CA GLU A 55 -5.99 -9.68 -2.08
C GLU A 55 -4.51 -9.42 -2.37
N LYS A 56 -4.22 -8.83 -3.54
CA LYS A 56 -2.85 -8.49 -3.92
C LYS A 56 -2.22 -7.44 -3.00
N LEU A 57 -3.00 -6.44 -2.60
CA LEU A 57 -2.56 -5.43 -1.64
C LEU A 57 -2.24 -6.05 -0.28
N THR A 58 -3.02 -7.04 0.15
CA THR A 58 -2.77 -7.82 1.38
C THR A 58 -1.46 -8.59 1.30
N GLU A 59 -1.17 -9.25 0.17
CA GLU A 59 0.13 -9.89 -0.04
C GLU A 59 1.29 -8.89 0.03
N ILE A 60 1.13 -7.72 -0.60
CA ILE A 60 2.15 -6.66 -0.62
C ILE A 60 2.39 -6.11 0.78
N LEU A 61 1.34 -5.86 1.57
CA LEU A 61 1.47 -5.45 2.98
C LEU A 61 2.30 -6.47 3.77
N LYS A 62 1.97 -7.76 3.65
CA LYS A 62 2.73 -8.85 4.31
C LYS A 62 4.18 -8.88 3.86
N LYS A 63 4.45 -8.81 2.55
CA LYS A 63 5.82 -8.81 1.99
C LYS A 63 6.64 -7.60 2.42
N SER A 64 5.97 -6.45 2.58
CA SER A 64 6.62 -5.21 2.99
C SER A 64 7.02 -5.24 4.46
N ALA A 65 6.20 -5.87 5.31
CA ALA A 65 6.47 -6.02 6.75
C ALA A 65 7.62 -6.97 7.12
N VAL A 66 8.10 -7.80 6.18
CA VAL A 66 9.23 -8.71 6.44
C VAL A 66 10.54 -7.94 6.27
N ASN A 67 11.29 -7.84 7.37
CA ASN A 67 12.69 -7.40 7.36
C ASN A 67 13.54 -8.49 6.70
N LYS A 68 14.37 -8.09 5.73
CA LYS A 68 15.52 -8.90 5.33
C LYS A 68 16.66 -8.63 6.29
#